data_AF-A0AAD7ZAD3-F1
#
_entry.id   AF-A0AAD7ZAD3-F1
#
_cell.length_a   1.000
_cell.length_b   1.000
_cell.length_c   1.000
_cell.angle_alpha   90.00
_cell.angle_beta   90.00
_cell.angle_gamma   90.00
#
_symmetry.space_group_name_H-M   'P 1'
#
loop_
_entity.id
_entity.type
_entity.pdbx_description
1 polymer ?
#
loop_
_entity_poly.entity_id
_entity_poly.type
_entity_poly.pdbx_seq_one_letter_code
_entity_poly.pdbx_strand_id
1 'polypeptide(L)'
;RRLVRQEEIVSLLQSLGPVKGSKEKSQNGNSFCSFRGIPYAAPPIGELRFKAPQIREPWKGVLNARHNGPLCIQKILGIAVGHEDCLYLNVYTPEPMPESRDELVPVILYIHGGKFSVGSGVSFISGPTYLMNRRIIVVTINYRLGVMGFLSTGDSVAPGNYGMKDQVQAMRWVRDNIAEFGGDPDKVTLQGQSAGSKSVHFHMFSPSSRGLFHAAISQSGSVFMPWVLPPEQPLLKAKLQARAFHCSTNDPISIIKCLRRVDARDLVRNEVSMWQPVVETVSETNPEPFLTAAPLHLVRTGDFYKVPWLIGSTAQDELSLEQVIIHT
;
A
#
# COMPACT_ATOMS: atom_id res chain seq x y z
N ARG A 1 -7.48 -45.60 3.50
CA ARG A 1 -7.53 -44.28 2.83
C ARG A 1 -8.51 -43.39 3.60
N ARG A 2 -8.04 -42.66 4.62
CA ARG A 2 -8.86 -41.68 5.36
C ARG A 2 -8.71 -40.35 4.61
N LEU A 3 -9.73 -39.98 3.84
CA LEU A 3 -9.92 -38.62 3.37
C LEU A 3 -10.21 -37.77 4.61
N VAL A 4 -9.16 -37.19 5.20
CA VAL A 4 -9.30 -36.10 6.16
C VAL A 4 -9.89 -34.95 5.36
N ARG A 5 -11.20 -34.70 5.51
CA ARG A 5 -11.80 -33.43 5.05
C ARG A 5 -11.02 -32.34 5.80
N GLN A 6 -10.14 -31.63 5.11
CA GLN A 6 -9.56 -30.41 5.64
C GLN A 6 -10.73 -29.49 5.98
N GLU A 7 -10.93 -29.20 7.26
CA GLU A 7 -11.87 -28.16 7.69
C GLU A 7 -11.61 -26.90 6.87
N GLU A 8 -12.65 -26.42 6.20
CA GLU A 8 -12.54 -25.24 5.37
C GLU A 8 -12.45 -24.02 6.28
N ILE A 9 -11.31 -23.32 6.29
CA ILE A 9 -11.17 -22.06 7.01
C ILE A 9 -11.89 -20.99 6.21
N VAL A 10 -13.00 -20.50 6.76
CA VAL A 10 -13.82 -19.46 6.15
C VAL A 10 -14.04 -18.35 7.16
N SER A 11 -13.80 -17.10 6.74
CA SER A 11 -14.16 -15.89 7.49
C SER A 11 -15.22 -15.13 6.71
N LEU A 12 -16.23 -14.58 7.40
CA LEU A 12 -17.32 -13.84 6.77
C LEU A 12 -17.09 -12.33 6.94
N LEU A 13 -16.79 -11.64 5.84
CA LEU A 13 -16.69 -10.18 5.85
C LEU A 13 -18.08 -9.60 5.63
N GLN A 14 -18.69 -9.07 6.70
CA GLN A 14 -20.11 -8.70 6.72
C GLN A 14 -20.52 -7.78 5.55
N SER A 15 -19.64 -6.87 5.14
CA SER A 15 -19.90 -5.88 4.08
C SER A 15 -19.42 -6.30 2.68
N LEU A 16 -18.74 -7.45 2.52
CA LEU A 16 -18.11 -7.84 1.25
C LEU A 16 -18.43 -9.27 0.81
N GLY A 17 -18.54 -10.21 1.74
CA GLY A 17 -18.78 -11.62 1.48
C GLY A 17 -17.73 -12.56 2.11
N PRO A 18 -17.97 -13.87 2.07
CA PRO A 18 -17.09 -14.85 2.70
C PRO A 18 -15.77 -15.04 1.92
N VAL A 19 -14.68 -15.26 2.67
CA VAL A 19 -13.34 -15.59 2.15
C VAL A 19 -12.88 -16.95 2.66
N LYS A 20 -12.21 -17.72 1.80
CA LYS A 20 -11.69 -19.05 2.13
C LYS A 20 -10.17 -19.06 2.12
N GLY A 21 -9.57 -19.38 3.26
CA GLY A 21 -8.13 -19.39 3.48
C GLY A 21 -7.49 -20.78 3.46
N SER A 22 -6.25 -20.85 3.95
CA SER A 22 -5.41 -22.04 4.08
C SER A 22 -4.79 -22.14 5.48
N LYS A 23 -4.46 -23.36 5.93
CA LYS A 23 -3.55 -23.57 7.08
C LYS A 23 -2.12 -23.61 6.57
N GLU A 24 -1.24 -22.86 7.21
CA GLU A 24 0.18 -22.79 6.91
C GLU A 24 1.03 -22.99 8.18
N LYS A 25 2.36 -23.07 8.02
CA LYS A 25 3.32 -23.32 9.10
C LYS A 25 4.34 -22.20 9.18
N SER A 26 4.52 -21.66 10.38
CA SER A 26 5.56 -20.67 10.70
C SER A 26 6.94 -21.33 10.66
N GLN A 27 7.99 -20.52 10.83
CA GLN A 27 9.37 -21.00 10.86
C GLN A 27 9.59 -22.09 11.92
N ASN A 28 8.93 -21.98 13.09
CA ASN A 28 9.08 -22.94 14.18
C ASN A 28 8.08 -24.10 14.12
N GLY A 29 7.29 -24.20 13.03
CA GLY A 29 6.28 -25.26 12.87
C GLY A 29 4.93 -25.01 13.56
N ASN A 30 4.71 -23.83 14.15
CA ASN A 30 3.39 -23.43 14.65
C ASN A 30 2.41 -23.28 13.48
N SER A 31 1.19 -23.80 13.62
CA SER A 31 0.11 -23.59 12.65
C SER A 31 -0.39 -22.15 12.70
N PHE A 32 -0.78 -21.60 11.56
CA PHE A 32 -1.51 -20.34 11.44
C PHE A 32 -2.45 -20.38 10.23
N CYS A 33 -3.45 -19.51 10.21
CA CYS A 33 -4.37 -19.35 9.09
C CYS A 33 -3.91 -18.23 8.16
N SER A 34 -3.97 -18.45 6.84
CA SER A 34 -3.63 -17.48 5.81
C SER A 34 -4.80 -17.21 4.86
N PHE A 35 -5.04 -15.94 4.60
CA PHE A 35 -6.01 -15.47 3.60
C PHE A 35 -5.29 -14.48 2.70
N ARG A 36 -5.03 -14.89 1.46
CA ARG A 36 -4.20 -14.16 0.50
C ARG A 36 -5.05 -13.68 -0.67
N GLY A 37 -4.70 -12.52 -1.22
CA GLY A 37 -5.38 -11.97 -2.39
C GLY A 37 -6.81 -11.49 -2.11
N ILE A 38 -7.07 -10.90 -0.95
CA ILE A 38 -8.35 -10.26 -0.66
C ILE A 38 -8.35 -8.84 -1.26
N PRO A 39 -9.27 -8.50 -2.18
CA PRO A 39 -9.33 -7.15 -2.74
C PRO A 39 -9.92 -6.17 -1.71
N TYR A 40 -9.20 -5.10 -1.40
CA TYR A 40 -9.66 -4.09 -0.44
C TYR A 40 -10.28 -2.85 -1.11
N ALA A 41 -10.21 -2.76 -2.44
CA ALA A 41 -10.76 -1.69 -3.25
C ALA A 41 -11.22 -2.21 -4.63
N ALA A 42 -11.95 -1.37 -5.37
CA ALA A 42 -12.25 -1.62 -6.77
C ALA A 42 -10.96 -1.56 -7.63
N PRO A 43 -10.88 -2.36 -8.71
CA PRO A 43 -9.69 -2.37 -9.58
C PRO A 43 -9.48 -0.99 -10.22
N PRO A 44 -8.30 -0.36 -10.11
CA PRO A 44 -8.05 1.01 -10.58
C PRO A 44 -7.75 1.07 -12.09
N ILE A 45 -8.60 0.43 -12.90
CA ILE A 45 -8.47 0.28 -14.35
C ILE A 45 -9.35 1.25 -15.13
N GLY A 46 -9.00 1.52 -16.38
CA GLY A 46 -9.78 2.39 -17.27
C GLY A 46 -9.94 3.80 -16.69
N GLU A 47 -11.19 4.24 -16.50
CA GLU A 47 -11.48 5.56 -15.94
C GLU A 47 -11.09 5.72 -14.46
N LEU A 48 -10.82 4.63 -13.74
CA LEU A 48 -10.31 4.65 -12.36
C LEU A 48 -8.78 4.81 -12.30
N ARG A 49 -8.08 4.70 -13.43
CA ARG A 49 -6.65 5.01 -13.52
C ARG A 49 -6.44 6.49 -13.19
N PHE A 50 -5.45 6.77 -12.32
CA PHE A 50 -5.16 8.10 -11.78
C PHE A 50 -6.37 8.74 -11.05
N LYS A 51 -7.10 7.94 -10.27
CA LYS A 51 -8.10 8.39 -9.30
C LYS A 51 -7.87 7.75 -7.93
N ALA A 52 -8.43 8.37 -6.88
CA ALA A 52 -8.49 7.76 -5.56
C ALA A 52 -9.15 6.36 -5.62
N PRO A 53 -8.71 5.39 -4.82
CA PRO A 53 -9.32 4.06 -4.79
C PRO A 53 -10.81 4.18 -4.47
N GLN A 54 -11.62 3.39 -5.16
CA GLN A 54 -13.06 3.33 -4.91
C GLN A 54 -13.38 2.12 -4.03
N ILE A 55 -14.44 2.24 -3.24
CA ILE A 55 -14.97 1.13 -2.45
C ILE A 55 -15.30 -0.02 -3.40
N ARG A 56 -15.00 -1.24 -2.96
CA ARG A 56 -15.32 -2.44 -3.74
C ARG A 56 -16.75 -2.87 -3.45
N GLU A 57 -17.47 -3.25 -4.50
CA GLU A 57 -18.73 -3.96 -4.36
C GLU A 57 -18.54 -5.35 -3.73
N PRO A 58 -19.52 -5.85 -2.96
CA PRO A 58 -19.50 -7.21 -2.44
C PRO A 58 -19.37 -8.25 -3.55
N TRP A 59 -18.67 -9.36 -3.28
CA TRP A 59 -18.61 -10.49 -4.22
C TRP A 59 -19.70 -11.51 -3.94
N LYS A 60 -20.11 -12.24 -4.98
CA LYS A 60 -21.06 -13.35 -4.87
C LYS A 60 -20.32 -14.64 -4.55
N GLY A 61 -20.85 -15.41 -3.61
CA GLY A 61 -20.27 -16.69 -3.20
C GLY A 61 -19.02 -16.52 -2.34
N VAL A 62 -18.22 -17.60 -2.23
CA VAL A 62 -17.01 -17.62 -1.40
C VAL A 62 -15.79 -17.26 -2.25
N LEU A 63 -15.10 -16.18 -1.88
CA LEU A 63 -13.83 -15.79 -2.51
C LEU A 63 -12.72 -16.76 -2.10
N ASN A 64 -12.04 -17.34 -3.08
CA ASN A 64 -10.89 -18.22 -2.82
C ASN A 64 -9.63 -17.40 -2.50
N ALA A 65 -9.42 -17.13 -1.21
CA ALA A 65 -8.28 -16.38 -0.68
C ALA A 65 -7.09 -17.29 -0.32
N ARG A 66 -6.81 -18.32 -1.12
CA ARG A 66 -5.71 -19.26 -0.87
C ARG A 66 -4.42 -18.87 -1.57
N HIS A 67 -4.47 -17.97 -2.53
CA HIS A 67 -3.35 -17.58 -3.39
C HIS A 67 -3.14 -16.08 -3.32
N ASN A 68 -1.90 -15.65 -3.54
CA ASN A 68 -1.61 -14.22 -3.62
C ASN A 68 -2.40 -13.57 -4.76
N GLY A 69 -2.83 -12.32 -4.53
CA GLY A 69 -3.26 -11.44 -5.60
C GLY A 69 -2.10 -11.05 -6.52
N PRO A 70 -2.38 -10.46 -7.69
CA PRO A 70 -1.36 -9.99 -8.62
C PRO A 70 -0.51 -8.87 -8.01
N LEU A 71 0.76 -8.80 -8.42
CA LEU A 71 1.64 -7.66 -8.13
C LEU A 71 1.11 -6.41 -8.84
N CYS A 72 1.27 -5.24 -8.22
CA CYS A 72 1.08 -3.99 -8.94
C CYS A 72 2.09 -3.85 -10.07
N ILE A 73 1.64 -3.28 -11.19
CA ILE A 73 2.47 -3.10 -12.37
C ILE A 73 3.71 -2.26 -12.05
N GLN A 74 4.89 -2.80 -12.39
CA GLN A 74 6.18 -2.24 -12.00
C GLN A 74 7.28 -2.71 -12.96
N LYS A 75 8.41 -2.00 -12.97
CA LYS A 75 9.59 -2.34 -13.77
C LYS A 75 10.65 -3.03 -12.91
N ILE A 76 10.88 -4.32 -13.13
CA ILE A 76 11.92 -5.10 -12.45
C ILE A 76 12.98 -5.48 -13.48
N LEU A 77 14.24 -5.07 -13.26
CA LEU A 77 15.37 -5.34 -14.15
C LEU A 77 15.08 -5.00 -15.64
N GLY A 78 14.40 -3.87 -15.87
CA GLY A 78 14.03 -3.41 -17.22
C GLY A 78 12.76 -4.02 -17.81
N ILE A 79 12.18 -5.05 -17.16
CA ILE A 79 10.98 -5.75 -17.63
C ILE A 79 9.76 -5.25 -16.85
N ALA A 80 8.70 -4.89 -17.58
CA ALA A 80 7.41 -4.54 -16.99
C ALA A 80 6.65 -5.82 -16.59
N VAL A 81 6.35 -5.96 -15.30
CA VAL A 81 5.63 -7.10 -14.72
C VAL A 81 4.47 -6.61 -13.87
N GLY A 82 3.53 -7.50 -13.51
CA GLY A 82 2.36 -7.16 -12.69
C GLY A 82 1.16 -6.64 -13.49
N HIS A 83 0.14 -6.17 -12.77
CA HIS A 83 -1.16 -5.79 -13.29
C HIS A 83 -1.64 -4.46 -12.66
N GLU A 84 -2.56 -3.77 -13.33
CA GLU A 84 -3.23 -2.59 -12.77
C GLU A 84 -4.26 -2.96 -11.70
N ASP A 85 -5.01 -4.04 -11.93
CA ASP A 85 -5.83 -4.64 -10.88
C ASP A 85 -4.90 -5.31 -9.87
N CYS A 86 -4.51 -4.58 -8.84
CA CYS A 86 -3.50 -5.02 -7.87
C CYS A 86 -3.79 -4.60 -6.42
N LEU A 87 -4.95 -3.98 -6.14
CA LEU A 87 -5.34 -3.49 -4.81
C LEU A 87 -5.84 -4.63 -3.92
N TYR A 88 -4.91 -5.52 -3.57
CA TYR A 88 -5.12 -6.70 -2.77
C TYR A 88 -4.28 -6.66 -1.49
N LEU A 89 -4.78 -7.31 -0.45
CA LEU A 89 -4.07 -7.55 0.80
C LEU A 89 -4.10 -9.03 1.18
N ASN A 90 -3.25 -9.38 2.14
CA ASN A 90 -3.18 -10.70 2.73
C ASN A 90 -3.29 -10.56 4.25
N VAL A 91 -4.02 -11.47 4.90
CA VAL A 91 -4.19 -11.56 6.35
C VAL A 91 -3.63 -12.88 6.83
N TYR A 92 -2.82 -12.83 7.87
CA TYR A 92 -2.24 -13.99 8.53
C TYR A 92 -2.56 -13.93 10.02
N THR A 93 -3.21 -14.95 10.54
CA THR A 93 -3.76 -14.96 11.91
C THR A 93 -3.40 -16.26 12.64
N PRO A 94 -3.19 -16.22 13.97
CA PRO A 94 -2.83 -17.41 14.75
C PRO A 94 -3.87 -18.54 14.63
N GLU A 95 -3.43 -19.78 14.87
CA GLU A 95 -4.31 -20.94 15.00
C GLU A 95 -4.23 -21.48 16.44
N PRO A 96 -5.36 -21.65 17.18
CA PRO A 96 -6.72 -21.29 16.77
C PRO A 96 -6.90 -19.77 16.62
N MET A 97 -7.82 -19.37 15.72
CA MET A 97 -8.22 -17.97 15.60
C MET A 97 -8.95 -17.52 16.88
N PRO A 98 -8.71 -16.29 17.37
CA PRO A 98 -9.51 -15.71 18.45
C PRO A 98 -11.00 -15.73 18.13
N GLU A 99 -11.84 -16.21 19.06
CA GLU A 99 -13.28 -16.40 18.83
C GLU A 99 -14.14 -15.35 19.53
N SER A 100 -13.56 -14.58 20.46
CA SER A 100 -14.28 -13.56 21.24
C SER A 100 -13.57 -12.21 21.25
N ARG A 101 -14.31 -11.15 21.61
CA ARG A 101 -13.78 -9.77 21.66
C ARG A 101 -12.65 -9.60 22.67
N ASP A 102 -12.69 -10.35 23.77
CA ASP A 102 -11.67 -10.28 24.83
C ASP A 102 -10.36 -11.01 24.43
N GLU A 103 -10.40 -11.80 23.36
CA GLU A 103 -9.25 -12.53 22.83
C GLU A 103 -8.59 -11.86 21.62
N LEU A 104 -9.15 -10.75 21.13
CA LEU A 104 -8.63 -10.05 19.95
C LEU A 104 -7.16 -9.69 20.14
N VAL A 105 -6.35 -9.98 19.12
CA VAL A 105 -4.90 -9.79 19.17
C VAL A 105 -4.46 -8.54 18.40
N PRO A 106 -3.31 -7.94 18.75
CA PRO A 106 -2.75 -6.81 18.02
C PRO A 106 -2.52 -7.12 16.54
N VAL A 107 -2.64 -6.09 15.71
CA VAL A 107 -2.51 -6.18 14.25
C VAL A 107 -1.27 -5.40 13.81
N ILE A 108 -0.40 -6.02 13.03
CA ILE A 108 0.65 -5.33 12.27
C ILE A 108 0.18 -5.20 10.83
N LEU A 109 0.00 -3.97 10.34
CA LEU A 109 -0.17 -3.70 8.91
C LEU A 109 1.18 -3.30 8.31
N TYR A 110 1.71 -4.17 7.46
CA TYR A 110 3.00 -4.01 6.81
C TYR A 110 2.87 -3.37 5.43
N ILE A 111 3.55 -2.23 5.25
CA ILE A 111 3.66 -1.50 4.00
C ILE A 111 5.06 -1.75 3.41
N HIS A 112 5.11 -2.37 2.24
CA HIS A 112 6.38 -2.73 1.61
C HIS A 112 7.17 -1.50 1.09
N GLY A 113 8.49 -1.64 1.06
CA GLY A 113 9.43 -0.69 0.45
C GLY A 113 9.49 -0.79 -1.08
N GLY A 114 10.57 -0.25 -1.66
CA GLY A 114 10.80 -0.29 -3.12
C GLY A 114 10.67 1.06 -3.83
N LYS A 115 11.13 2.14 -3.18
CA LYS A 115 11.22 3.51 -3.75
C LYS A 115 9.89 4.04 -4.32
N PHE A 116 8.75 3.52 -3.86
CA PHE A 116 7.42 3.75 -4.44
C PHE A 116 7.22 3.26 -5.88
N SER A 117 8.20 2.57 -6.49
CA SER A 117 8.17 2.14 -7.90
C SER A 117 8.16 0.62 -8.09
N VAL A 118 8.61 -0.15 -7.08
CA VAL A 118 8.65 -1.61 -7.08
C VAL A 118 8.25 -2.15 -5.70
N GLY A 119 8.12 -3.48 -5.60
CA GLY A 119 7.77 -4.20 -4.37
C GLY A 119 6.36 -4.77 -4.41
N SER A 120 6.02 -5.56 -3.40
CA SER A 120 4.70 -6.15 -3.24
C SER A 120 4.54 -6.74 -1.84
N GLY A 121 3.31 -6.77 -1.33
CA GLY A 121 2.95 -7.47 -0.09
C GLY A 121 2.75 -8.98 -0.24
N VAL A 122 3.01 -9.58 -1.41
CA VAL A 122 2.85 -11.01 -1.66
C VAL A 122 3.68 -11.87 -0.69
N SER A 123 3.15 -13.04 -0.34
CA SER A 123 3.66 -13.87 0.76
C SER A 123 5.12 -14.34 0.62
N PHE A 124 5.66 -14.44 -0.60
CA PHE A 124 7.05 -14.86 -0.81
C PHE A 124 8.07 -13.71 -0.71
N ILE A 125 7.61 -12.45 -0.72
CA ILE A 125 8.43 -11.25 -0.55
C ILE A 125 8.27 -10.70 0.88
N SER A 126 7.03 -10.62 1.37
CA SER A 126 6.69 -10.01 2.66
C SER A 126 5.96 -10.99 3.58
N GLY A 127 6.24 -12.28 3.46
CA GLY A 127 5.55 -13.33 4.21
C GLY A 127 5.69 -13.20 5.73
N PRO A 128 4.74 -13.76 6.49
CA PRO A 128 4.63 -13.54 7.93
C PRO A 128 5.44 -14.58 8.74
N THR A 129 6.23 -15.43 8.10
CA THR A 129 6.70 -16.74 8.61
C THR A 129 7.36 -16.66 9.99
N TYR A 130 8.11 -15.60 10.29
CA TYR A 130 8.73 -15.36 11.60
C TYR A 130 7.76 -14.79 12.64
N LEU A 131 6.89 -13.89 12.21
CA LEU A 131 5.92 -13.19 13.06
C LEU A 131 4.78 -14.11 13.51
N MET A 132 4.46 -15.15 12.73
CA MET A 132 3.47 -16.18 13.11
C MET A 132 3.93 -17.13 14.22
N ASN A 133 5.10 -16.88 14.80
CA ASN A 133 5.51 -17.44 16.09
C ASN A 133 5.03 -16.59 17.29
N ARG A 134 4.22 -15.56 17.05
CA ARG A 134 3.65 -14.66 18.06
C ARG A 134 2.13 -14.63 17.88
N ARG A 135 1.42 -14.35 18.98
CA ARG A 135 -0.03 -14.15 18.97
C ARG A 135 -0.37 -12.74 18.47
N ILE A 136 -0.19 -12.51 17.18
CA ILE A 136 -0.48 -11.25 16.48
C ILE A 136 -1.07 -11.58 15.11
N ILE A 137 -1.80 -10.64 14.53
CA ILE A 137 -2.18 -10.68 13.12
C ILE A 137 -1.18 -9.88 12.31
N VAL A 138 -0.81 -10.40 11.14
CA VAL A 138 -0.03 -9.67 10.14
C VAL A 138 -0.89 -9.45 8.92
N VAL A 139 -1.01 -8.20 8.50
CA VAL A 139 -1.64 -7.80 7.24
C VAL A 139 -0.56 -7.24 6.32
N THR A 140 -0.49 -7.74 5.09
CA THR A 140 0.42 -7.18 4.07
C THR A 140 -0.41 -6.65 2.91
N ILE A 141 -0.02 -5.51 2.35
CA ILE A 141 -0.81 -4.84 1.31
C ILE A 141 0.02 -4.61 0.05
N ASN A 142 -0.63 -4.63 -1.10
CA ASN A 142 -0.14 -3.96 -2.30
C ASN A 142 -0.73 -2.54 -2.35
N TYR A 143 -0.05 -1.60 -2.99
CA TYR A 143 -0.55 -0.26 -3.32
C TYR A 143 0.01 0.16 -4.69
N ARG A 144 -0.65 1.06 -5.42
CA ARG A 144 -0.17 1.48 -6.75
C ARG A 144 1.21 2.14 -6.67
N LEU A 145 2.04 1.83 -7.66
CA LEU A 145 3.46 2.21 -7.72
C LEU A 145 3.74 3.17 -8.88
N GLY A 146 4.87 3.87 -8.82
CA GLY A 146 5.42 4.70 -9.88
C GLY A 146 4.41 5.70 -10.43
N VAL A 147 4.39 5.84 -11.74
CA VAL A 147 3.45 6.71 -12.46
C VAL A 147 2.00 6.35 -12.15
N MET A 148 1.69 5.08 -11.94
CA MET A 148 0.33 4.60 -11.69
C MET A 148 -0.20 5.04 -10.32
N GLY A 149 0.69 5.15 -9.32
CA GLY A 149 0.34 5.54 -7.96
C GLY A 149 0.54 7.01 -7.62
N PHE A 150 1.44 7.70 -8.33
CA PHE A 150 1.96 8.98 -7.84
C PHE A 150 2.02 10.07 -8.92
N LEU A 151 1.44 9.84 -10.10
CA LEU A 151 1.27 10.91 -11.09
C LEU A 151 0.41 12.04 -10.52
N SER A 152 0.90 13.28 -10.63
CA SER A 152 0.19 14.48 -10.23
C SER A 152 0.40 15.59 -11.25
N THR A 153 -0.65 16.35 -11.53
CA THR A 153 -0.60 17.63 -12.28
C THR A 153 -0.53 18.83 -11.34
N GLY A 154 -0.57 18.63 -10.02
CA GLY A 154 -0.56 19.69 -9.01
C GLY A 154 -1.89 20.44 -8.85
N ASP A 155 -2.94 19.98 -9.52
CA ASP A 155 -4.29 20.56 -9.49
C ASP A 155 -5.35 19.49 -9.22
N SER A 156 -6.63 19.86 -9.30
CA SER A 156 -7.77 18.97 -9.04
C SER A 156 -7.99 17.90 -10.14
N VAL A 157 -7.35 18.01 -11.30
CA VAL A 157 -7.52 17.05 -12.41
C VAL A 157 -6.79 15.75 -12.11
N ALA A 158 -5.58 15.84 -11.57
CA ALA A 158 -4.83 14.72 -11.03
C ALA A 158 -4.06 15.18 -9.78
N PRO A 159 -4.70 15.19 -8.60
CA PRO A 159 -4.09 15.68 -7.37
C PRO A 159 -2.87 14.84 -6.95
N GLY A 160 -2.87 13.55 -7.28
CA GLY A 160 -1.79 12.62 -6.98
C GLY A 160 -2.05 11.76 -5.75
N ASN A 161 -0.96 11.23 -5.18
CA ASN A 161 -0.95 10.39 -3.98
C ASN A 161 -1.90 9.17 -4.02
N TYR A 162 -2.24 8.66 -5.19
CA TYR A 162 -3.15 7.52 -5.33
C TYR A 162 -2.65 6.28 -4.59
N GLY A 163 -1.35 6.00 -4.66
CA GLY A 163 -0.71 4.92 -3.91
C GLY A 163 -0.75 5.12 -2.39
N MET A 164 -0.76 6.37 -1.90
CA MET A 164 -0.96 6.65 -0.47
C MET A 164 -2.42 6.50 -0.07
N LYS A 165 -3.35 6.93 -0.92
CA LYS A 165 -4.79 6.76 -0.73
C LYS A 165 -5.18 5.28 -0.76
N ASP A 166 -4.49 4.46 -1.55
CA ASP A 166 -4.63 2.99 -1.53
C ASP A 166 -4.27 2.43 -0.15
N GLN A 167 -3.18 2.89 0.46
CA GLN A 167 -2.79 2.49 1.82
C GLN A 167 -3.84 2.94 2.86
N VAL A 168 -4.41 4.15 2.72
CA VAL A 168 -5.54 4.60 3.55
C VAL A 168 -6.76 3.70 3.40
N GLN A 169 -7.12 3.33 2.16
CA GLN A 169 -8.24 2.43 1.92
C GLN A 169 -7.99 1.03 2.51
N ALA A 170 -6.77 0.52 2.46
CA ALA A 170 -6.41 -0.73 3.12
C ALA A 170 -6.50 -0.63 4.65
N MET A 171 -6.12 0.50 5.26
CA MET A 171 -6.32 0.72 6.70
C MET A 171 -7.79 0.81 7.08
N ARG A 172 -8.62 1.47 6.27
CA ARG A 172 -10.09 1.48 6.44
C ARG A 172 -10.65 0.06 6.35
N TRP A 173 -10.18 -0.74 5.39
CA TRP A 173 -10.54 -2.15 5.29
C TRP A 173 -10.16 -2.92 6.57
N VAL A 174 -8.96 -2.70 7.12
CA VAL A 174 -8.54 -3.35 8.39
C VAL A 174 -9.46 -2.95 9.53
N ARG A 175 -9.73 -1.65 9.72
CA ARG A 175 -10.68 -1.17 10.75
C ARG A 175 -12.02 -1.88 10.66
N ASP A 176 -12.55 -2.03 9.45
CA ASP A 176 -13.90 -2.53 9.22
C ASP A 176 -14.00 -4.07 9.26
N ASN A 177 -12.89 -4.80 9.08
CA ASN A 177 -12.94 -6.25 8.82
C ASN A 177 -12.02 -7.10 9.70
N ILE A 178 -11.00 -6.54 10.36
CA ILE A 178 -9.94 -7.36 10.96
C ILE A 178 -10.41 -8.18 12.18
N ALA A 179 -11.51 -7.75 12.81
CA ALA A 179 -12.16 -8.49 13.90
C ALA A 179 -12.65 -9.87 13.46
N GLU A 180 -13.07 -10.04 12.20
CA GLU A 180 -13.51 -11.32 11.62
C GLU A 180 -12.36 -12.33 11.43
N PHE A 181 -11.12 -11.87 11.64
CA PHE A 181 -9.91 -12.68 11.66
C PHE A 181 -9.30 -12.80 13.06
N GLY A 182 -9.98 -12.27 14.08
CA GLY A 182 -9.53 -12.23 15.48
C GLY A 182 -8.60 -11.05 15.82
N GLY A 183 -8.58 -10.01 14.99
CA GLY A 183 -7.73 -8.82 15.19
C GLY A 183 -8.43 -7.70 15.93
N ASP A 184 -7.69 -6.98 16.76
CA ASP A 184 -8.18 -5.79 17.44
C ASP A 184 -8.00 -4.54 16.55
N PRO A 185 -9.09 -3.94 16.02
CA PRO A 185 -9.00 -2.72 15.20
C PRO A 185 -8.47 -1.51 15.97
N ASP A 186 -8.53 -1.54 17.31
CA ASP A 186 -8.03 -0.48 18.20
C ASP A 186 -6.56 -0.69 18.61
N LYS A 187 -5.91 -1.76 18.11
CA LYS A 187 -4.48 -2.07 18.33
C LYS A 187 -3.72 -2.36 17.03
N VAL A 188 -3.90 -1.49 16.05
CA VAL A 188 -3.20 -1.54 14.75
C VAL A 188 -1.86 -0.80 14.82
N THR A 189 -0.77 -1.51 14.51
CA THR A 189 0.58 -0.93 14.33
C THR A 189 0.91 -0.89 12.85
N LEU A 190 1.26 0.29 12.33
CA LEU A 190 1.85 0.39 10.99
C LEU A 190 3.33 0.02 11.04
N GLN A 191 3.77 -0.84 10.13
CA GLN A 191 5.18 -1.19 9.97
C GLN A 191 5.60 -1.00 8.52
N GLY A 192 6.79 -0.45 8.28
CA GLY A 192 7.33 -0.37 6.94
C GLY A 192 8.84 -0.24 6.89
N GLN A 193 9.41 -0.66 5.76
CA GLN A 193 10.84 -0.58 5.47
C GLN A 193 11.10 0.31 4.25
N SER A 194 12.16 1.11 4.27
CA SER A 194 12.55 2.02 3.17
C SER A 194 11.39 2.93 2.73
N ALA A 195 10.91 2.82 1.49
CA ALA A 195 9.72 3.56 1.04
C ALA A 195 8.46 3.26 1.86
N GLY A 196 8.30 2.04 2.37
CA GLY A 196 7.25 1.70 3.30
C GLY A 196 7.42 2.38 4.65
N SER A 197 8.67 2.56 5.12
CA SER A 197 8.97 3.35 6.33
C SER A 197 8.59 4.82 6.14
N LYS A 198 8.84 5.36 4.94
CA LYS A 198 8.39 6.69 4.54
C LYS A 198 6.86 6.76 4.51
N SER A 199 6.17 5.75 3.97
CA SER A 199 4.71 5.66 4.03
C SER A 199 4.18 5.73 5.45
N VAL A 200 4.71 4.91 6.37
CA VAL A 200 4.34 4.93 7.79
C VAL A 200 4.48 6.34 8.37
N HIS A 201 5.61 6.99 8.11
CA HIS A 201 5.84 8.33 8.61
C HIS A 201 4.92 9.38 7.94
N PHE A 202 4.63 9.26 6.64
CA PHE A 202 3.62 10.09 5.96
C PHE A 202 2.21 9.91 6.54
N HIS A 203 1.83 8.70 6.94
CA HIS A 203 0.54 8.45 7.58
C HIS A 203 0.38 9.18 8.92
N MET A 204 1.48 9.48 9.62
CA MET A 204 1.44 10.33 10.82
C MET A 204 1.07 11.78 10.49
N PHE A 205 1.38 12.27 9.28
CA PHE A 205 1.03 13.63 8.83
C PHE A 205 -0.33 13.72 8.15
N SER A 206 -0.87 12.59 7.69
CA SER A 206 -2.07 12.56 6.86
C SER A 206 -3.35 12.70 7.67
N PRO A 207 -4.21 13.70 7.40
CA PRO A 207 -5.51 13.82 8.05
C PRO A 207 -6.39 12.58 7.83
N SER A 208 -6.38 12.02 6.63
CA SER A 208 -7.19 10.85 6.26
C SER A 208 -6.75 9.54 6.94
N SER A 209 -5.60 9.54 7.61
CA SER A 209 -5.04 8.38 8.31
C SER A 209 -5.27 8.41 9.83
N ARG A 210 -5.72 9.55 10.38
CA ARG A 210 -5.90 9.74 11.83
C ARG A 210 -6.91 8.75 12.39
N GLY A 211 -6.54 8.12 13.51
CA GLY A 211 -7.39 7.12 14.18
C GLY A 211 -7.49 5.76 13.47
N LEU A 212 -6.79 5.55 12.34
CA LEU A 212 -6.75 4.23 11.67
C LEU A 212 -5.60 3.34 12.16
N PHE A 213 -4.71 3.88 12.99
CA PHE A 213 -3.59 3.16 13.60
C PHE A 213 -3.22 3.77 14.96
N HIS A 214 -2.45 3.02 15.74
CA HIS A 214 -2.22 3.28 17.16
C HIS A 214 -0.75 3.20 17.57
N ALA A 215 0.11 2.65 16.71
CA ALA A 215 1.56 2.69 16.83
C ALA A 215 2.23 2.63 15.46
N ALA A 216 3.50 3.01 15.38
CA ALA A 216 4.25 3.07 14.13
C ALA A 216 5.65 2.46 14.28
N ILE A 217 6.12 1.75 13.25
CA ILE A 217 7.46 1.19 13.13
C ILE A 217 8.06 1.59 11.78
N SER A 218 9.14 2.36 11.83
CA SER A 218 9.85 2.89 10.66
C SER A 218 11.26 2.32 10.57
N GLN A 219 11.52 1.48 9.56
CA GLN A 219 12.80 0.81 9.35
C GLN A 219 13.54 1.42 8.14
N SER A 220 14.63 2.15 8.38
CA SER A 220 15.51 2.75 7.37
C SER A 220 14.78 3.70 6.40
N GLY A 221 13.98 4.64 6.93
CA GLY A 221 13.38 5.70 6.11
C GLY A 221 12.53 6.70 6.88
N SER A 222 12.61 7.98 6.52
CA SER A 222 11.79 9.05 7.08
C SER A 222 11.40 10.07 6.00
N VAL A 223 10.39 10.91 6.27
CA VAL A 223 9.95 11.98 5.34
C VAL A 223 10.96 13.13 5.21
N PHE A 224 11.99 13.19 6.07
CA PHE A 224 13.01 14.25 6.06
C PHE A 224 14.24 13.90 5.24
N MET A 225 14.29 12.72 4.63
CA MET A 225 15.35 12.38 3.70
C MET A 225 15.25 13.27 2.45
N PRO A 226 16.37 13.81 1.91
CA PRO A 226 16.36 14.73 0.76
C PRO A 226 15.59 14.17 -0.45
N TRP A 227 15.69 12.87 -0.69
CA TRP A 227 15.01 12.13 -1.76
C TRP A 227 13.50 11.90 -1.53
N VAL A 228 12.86 12.64 -0.62
CA VAL A 228 11.47 12.44 -0.19
C VAL A 228 10.69 13.76 -0.13
N LEU A 229 11.37 14.89 -0.33
CA LEU A 229 10.70 16.18 -0.40
C LEU A 229 9.73 16.17 -1.58
N PRO A 230 8.46 16.61 -1.37
CA PRO A 230 7.50 16.73 -2.46
C PRO A 230 8.11 17.47 -3.64
N PRO A 231 7.97 16.96 -4.88
CA PRO A 231 8.55 17.61 -6.03
C PRO A 231 7.97 19.02 -6.17
N GLU A 232 8.82 20.01 -6.37
CA GLU A 232 8.41 21.42 -6.48
C GLU A 232 7.53 21.67 -7.72
N GLN A 233 7.57 20.79 -8.73
CA GLN A 233 6.91 20.99 -10.03
C GLN A 233 6.21 19.72 -10.56
N PRO A 234 5.11 19.25 -9.93
CA PRO A 234 4.39 18.05 -10.36
C PRO A 234 3.90 18.14 -11.81
N LEU A 235 3.39 19.31 -12.24
CA LEU A 235 2.93 19.53 -13.60
C LEU A 235 4.03 19.36 -14.66
N LEU A 236 5.24 19.85 -14.40
CA LEU A 236 6.37 19.70 -15.34
C LEU A 236 6.65 18.22 -15.57
N LYS A 237 6.66 17.44 -14.49
CA LYS A 237 6.90 15.99 -14.57
C LYS A 237 5.78 15.26 -15.32
N ALA A 238 4.52 15.61 -15.07
CA ALA A 238 3.39 15.08 -15.84
C ALA A 238 3.49 15.42 -17.33
N LYS A 239 3.93 16.64 -17.68
CA LYS A 239 4.16 17.05 -19.08
C LYS A 239 5.28 16.25 -19.73
N LEU A 240 6.40 15.99 -19.02
CA LEU A 240 7.48 15.15 -19.54
C LEU A 240 7.00 13.72 -19.81
N GLN A 241 6.22 13.16 -18.89
CA GLN A 241 5.64 11.82 -19.06
C GLN A 241 4.67 11.77 -20.25
N ALA A 242 3.83 12.79 -20.40
CA ALA A 242 2.90 12.94 -21.53
C ALA A 242 3.63 13.05 -22.87
N ARG A 243 4.72 13.84 -22.94
CA ARG A 243 5.54 14.00 -24.15
C ARG A 243 6.17 12.69 -24.62
N ALA A 244 6.58 11.82 -23.68
CA ALA A 244 7.12 10.49 -24.02
C ALA A 244 6.11 9.59 -24.77
N PHE A 245 4.82 9.93 -24.72
CA PHE A 245 3.73 9.23 -25.41
C PHE A 245 3.02 10.09 -26.46
N HIS A 246 3.65 11.18 -26.90
CA HIS A 246 3.09 12.12 -27.88
C HIS A 246 1.72 12.70 -27.47
N CYS A 247 1.44 12.77 -26.17
CA CYS A 247 0.24 13.39 -25.64
C CYS A 247 0.34 14.92 -25.70
N SER A 248 -0.81 15.59 -25.86
CA SER A 248 -0.90 17.03 -25.68
C SER A 248 -0.47 17.43 -24.26
N THR A 249 0.27 18.53 -24.15
CA THR A 249 0.74 19.10 -22.87
C THR A 249 0.20 20.50 -22.60
N ASN A 250 -0.82 20.91 -23.36
CA ASN A 250 -1.43 22.23 -23.27
C ASN A 250 -2.14 22.42 -21.94
N ASP A 251 -2.89 21.41 -21.49
CA ASP A 251 -3.68 21.44 -20.26
C ASP A 251 -3.66 20.08 -19.53
N PRO A 252 -3.86 20.08 -18.20
CA PRO A 252 -3.91 18.87 -17.37
C PRO A 252 -4.96 17.83 -17.79
N ILE A 253 -6.14 18.25 -18.26
CA ILE A 253 -7.21 17.34 -18.67
C ILE A 253 -6.77 16.52 -19.89
N SER A 254 -6.20 17.18 -20.89
CA SER A 254 -5.66 16.52 -22.09
C SER A 254 -4.52 15.56 -21.75
N ILE A 255 -3.64 15.92 -20.81
CA ILE A 255 -2.56 15.05 -20.32
C ILE A 255 -3.14 13.76 -19.74
N ILE A 256 -4.06 13.87 -18.78
CA ILE A 256 -4.62 12.71 -18.08
C ILE A 256 -5.47 11.86 -19.02
N LYS A 257 -6.30 12.47 -19.86
CA LYS A 257 -7.14 11.76 -20.84
C LYS A 257 -6.30 10.95 -21.82
N CYS A 258 -5.16 11.48 -22.27
CA CYS A 258 -4.25 10.77 -23.15
C CYS A 258 -3.52 9.64 -22.41
N LEU A 259 -2.92 9.91 -21.25
CA LEU A 259 -2.18 8.91 -20.47
C LEU A 259 -3.05 7.74 -19.99
N ARG A 260 -4.35 7.96 -19.76
CA ARG A 260 -5.30 6.85 -19.48
C ARG A 260 -5.44 5.84 -20.62
N ARG A 261 -5.17 6.24 -21.87
CA ARG A 261 -5.28 5.38 -23.05
C ARG A 261 -3.99 4.64 -23.39
N VAL A 262 -2.87 5.05 -22.82
CA VAL A 262 -1.57 4.38 -23.02
C VAL A 262 -1.58 3.02 -22.33
N ASP A 263 -0.92 2.01 -22.91
CA ASP A 263 -0.76 0.71 -22.25
C ASP A 263 0.01 0.87 -20.92
N ALA A 264 -0.46 0.18 -19.87
CA ALA A 264 0.11 0.34 -18.54
C ALA A 264 1.57 -0.15 -18.46
N ARG A 265 1.94 -1.18 -19.23
CA ARG A 265 3.32 -1.67 -19.27
C ARG A 265 4.23 -0.65 -19.93
N ASP A 266 3.75 0.01 -20.98
CA ASP A 266 4.52 1.05 -21.65
C ASP A 266 4.73 2.27 -20.74
N LEU A 267 3.69 2.72 -20.03
CA LEU A 267 3.79 3.80 -19.04
C LEU A 267 4.88 3.54 -18.00
N VAL A 268 4.89 2.34 -17.42
CA VAL A 268 5.85 1.95 -16.37
C VAL A 268 7.24 1.69 -16.96
N ARG A 269 7.34 1.19 -18.19
CA ARG A 269 8.64 0.98 -18.85
C ARG A 269 9.34 2.32 -19.09
N ASN A 270 8.59 3.32 -19.54
CA ASN A 270 9.07 4.63 -19.97
C ASN A 270 8.80 5.74 -18.93
N GLU A 271 8.95 5.43 -17.64
CA GLU A 271 8.90 6.47 -16.61
C GLU A 271 10.04 7.47 -16.78
N VAL A 272 9.70 8.76 -16.86
CA VAL A 272 10.67 9.84 -17.11
C VAL A 272 11.40 10.31 -15.85
N SER A 273 10.92 9.93 -14.65
CA SER A 273 11.53 10.26 -13.37
C SER A 273 10.86 9.50 -12.21
N MET A 274 11.54 9.38 -11.07
CA MET A 274 11.02 8.73 -9.85
C MET A 274 9.82 9.47 -9.27
N TRP A 275 8.68 8.79 -9.13
CA TRP A 275 7.44 9.38 -8.61
C TRP A 275 7.34 9.25 -7.09
N GLN A 276 6.80 10.28 -6.45
CA GLN A 276 6.82 10.45 -4.99
C GLN A 276 5.55 11.16 -4.52
N PRO A 277 5.22 11.08 -3.22
CA PRO A 277 4.13 11.86 -2.66
C PRO A 277 4.27 13.37 -2.89
N VAL A 278 3.15 14.04 -3.16
CA VAL A 278 3.03 15.48 -3.38
C VAL A 278 2.16 16.14 -2.32
N VAL A 279 2.29 17.46 -2.15
CA VAL A 279 1.28 18.23 -1.40
C VAL A 279 0.05 18.42 -2.29
N GLU A 280 -1.12 18.17 -1.73
CA GLU A 280 -2.40 18.22 -2.42
C GLU A 280 -3.29 19.33 -1.86
N THR A 281 -4.16 19.85 -2.71
CA THR A 281 -5.21 20.78 -2.32
C THR A 281 -6.55 20.06 -2.18
N VAL A 282 -7.38 20.54 -1.25
CA VAL A 282 -8.78 20.14 -1.15
C VAL A 282 -9.53 20.65 -2.38
N SER A 283 -10.35 19.81 -2.98
CA SER A 283 -11.26 20.18 -4.08
C SER A 283 -12.43 19.20 -4.15
N GLU A 284 -13.42 19.46 -5.01
CA GLU A 284 -14.56 18.55 -5.21
C GLU A 284 -14.13 17.15 -5.66
N THR A 285 -13.08 17.07 -6.49
CA THR A 285 -12.50 15.80 -6.98
C THR A 285 -11.45 15.22 -6.03
N ASN A 286 -11.09 15.95 -4.96
CA ASN A 286 -10.14 15.53 -3.93
C ASN A 286 -10.62 15.99 -2.54
N PRO A 287 -11.75 15.47 -2.04
CA PRO A 287 -12.33 15.92 -0.78
C PRO A 287 -11.49 15.50 0.44
N GLU A 288 -10.74 14.41 0.33
CA GLU A 288 -9.85 13.88 1.37
C GLU A 288 -8.40 13.83 0.84
N PRO A 289 -7.69 14.96 0.75
CA PRO A 289 -6.27 14.96 0.39
C PRO A 289 -5.46 14.15 1.40
N PHE A 290 -4.49 13.38 0.90
CA PHE A 290 -3.63 12.58 1.76
C PHE A 290 -2.62 13.45 2.52
N LEU A 291 -2.01 14.42 1.83
CA LEU A 291 -0.99 15.32 2.38
C LEU A 291 -1.33 16.78 2.05
N THR A 292 -1.73 17.55 3.05
CA THR A 292 -2.23 18.93 2.87
C THR A 292 -1.15 20.01 2.95
N ALA A 293 0.02 19.69 3.50
CA ALA A 293 1.15 20.60 3.61
C ALA A 293 2.47 19.83 3.65
N ALA A 294 3.58 20.53 3.44
CA ALA A 294 4.92 19.93 3.54
C ALA A 294 5.16 19.40 4.97
N PRO A 295 5.75 18.20 5.14
CA PRO A 295 5.96 17.61 6.47
C PRO A 295 6.71 18.51 7.46
N LEU A 296 7.68 19.30 6.98
CA LEU A 296 8.41 20.25 7.83
C LEU A 296 7.50 21.34 8.42
N HIS A 297 6.49 21.79 7.66
CA HIS A 297 5.50 22.73 8.16
C HIS A 297 4.62 22.07 9.24
N LEU A 298 4.14 20.85 8.98
CA LEU A 298 3.28 20.11 9.92
C LEU A 298 3.99 19.77 11.23
N VAL A 299 5.31 19.50 11.20
CA VAL A 299 6.10 19.37 12.43
C VAL A 299 6.17 20.69 13.20
N ARG A 300 6.44 21.81 12.51
CA ARG A 300 6.54 23.13 13.15
C ARG A 300 5.23 23.59 13.78
N THR A 301 4.09 23.29 13.15
CA THR A 301 2.76 23.62 13.68
C THR A 301 2.25 22.59 14.70
N GLY A 302 2.91 21.43 14.79
CA GLY A 302 2.48 20.32 15.64
C GLY A 302 1.26 19.56 15.10
N ASP A 303 0.85 19.83 13.86
CA ASP A 303 -0.33 19.25 13.21
C ASP A 303 -0.01 17.87 12.59
N PHE A 304 0.35 16.92 13.44
CA PHE A 304 0.57 15.53 13.06
C PHE A 304 0.09 14.60 14.17
N TYR A 305 -0.30 13.40 13.78
CA TYR A 305 -0.81 12.38 14.67
C TYR A 305 0.33 11.72 15.45
N LYS A 306 0.28 11.86 16.77
CA LYS A 306 1.31 11.40 17.70
C LYS A 306 0.91 10.05 18.27
N VAL A 307 1.61 9.01 17.85
CA VAL A 307 1.49 7.64 18.38
C VAL A 307 2.86 7.17 18.86
N PRO A 308 2.94 6.15 19.74
CA PRO A 308 4.19 5.45 20.00
C PRO A 308 4.88 5.06 18.68
N TRP A 309 6.12 5.51 18.51
CA TRP A 309 6.85 5.37 17.26
C TRP A 309 8.24 4.79 17.52
N LEU A 310 8.51 3.64 16.91
CA LEU A 310 9.84 3.04 16.88
C LEU A 310 10.47 3.32 15.52
N ILE A 311 11.63 3.97 15.53
CA ILE A 311 12.41 4.26 14.32
C ILE A 311 13.81 3.67 14.47
N GLY A 312 14.34 3.10 13.39
CA GLY A 312 15.72 2.60 13.35
C GLY A 312 16.30 2.61 11.94
N SER A 313 17.62 2.62 11.86
CA SER A 313 18.42 2.44 10.65
C SER A 313 19.43 1.33 10.87
N THR A 314 19.95 0.73 9.82
CA THR A 314 21.14 -0.13 9.94
C THR A 314 22.38 0.76 10.12
N ALA A 315 23.46 0.20 10.65
CA ALA A 315 24.72 0.94 10.84
C ALA A 315 25.33 1.46 9.53
N GLN A 316 24.92 0.89 8.39
CA GLN A 316 25.52 1.06 7.08
C GLN A 316 24.43 1.11 5.99
N ASP A 317 23.35 1.87 6.24
CA ASP A 317 22.16 1.92 5.36
C ASP A 317 22.49 2.20 3.88
N GLU A 318 23.52 3.00 3.61
CA GLU A 318 23.92 3.44 2.26
C GLU A 318 24.83 2.46 1.51
N LEU A 319 25.44 1.47 2.18
CA LEU A 319 26.28 0.47 1.50
C LEU A 319 25.48 -0.38 0.49
N SER A 320 24.18 -0.53 0.72
CA SER A 320 23.26 -1.14 -0.25
C SER A 320 23.12 -0.35 -1.57
N LEU A 321 23.55 0.92 -1.60
CA LEU A 321 23.57 1.78 -2.78
C LEU A 321 24.94 1.79 -3.50
N GLU A 322 26.02 1.32 -2.86
CA GLU A 322 27.39 1.38 -3.43
C GLU A 322 27.57 0.51 -4.68
N GLN A 323 26.79 -0.56 -4.87
CA GLN A 323 26.80 -1.33 -6.13
C GLN A 323 26.36 -0.49 -7.35
N VAL A 324 25.81 0.71 -7.15
CA VAL A 324 25.46 1.65 -8.23
C VAL A 324 26.57 2.70 -8.46
N ILE A 325 27.52 2.87 -7.53
CA ILE A 325 28.55 3.93 -7.58
C ILE A 325 29.90 3.41 -8.07
N ILE A 326 30.16 2.11 -8.01
CA ILE A 326 31.39 1.52 -8.58
C ILE A 326 31.15 1.19 -10.06
N HIS A 327 31.25 2.21 -10.94
CA HIS A 327 31.68 2.19 -12.37
C HIS A 327 31.14 3.44 -13.10
N THR A 328 31.58 4.62 -12.69
CA THR A 328 31.71 5.79 -13.58
C THR A 328 33.17 6.14 -13.71
#